data_AF-Q55052-F1
#
_entry.id   AF-Q55052-F1
#
_cell.length_a   1.000
_cell.length_b   1.000
_cell.length_c   1.000
_cell.angle_alpha   90.00
_cell.angle_beta   90.00
_cell.angle_gamma   90.00
#
_symmetry.space_group_name_H-M   'P 1'
#
loop_
_entity.id
_entity.type
_entity.pdbx_description
1 polymer ?
#
loop_
_entity_poly.entity_id
_entity_poly.type
_entity_poly.pdbx_seq_one_letter_code
_entity_poly.pdbx_strand_id
1 'polypeptide(L)'
;MLGVILLYVGMVLMSNGLHRLEGIPDKSNVVMNIFTGGLGLILNIIVIAYGACTGQGAEWFYGSATGLLFAFTYLYSAINTIFDFDQRLYGWFSLFVAINTLPAGILCLTSGYGGNAWYGIIWFLWGILWLTAFIEINLKKNLGKFVPYLAIFEGIVTAWIPGLLMLWGKW
;
A
#
# COMPACT_ATOMS: atom_id res chain seq x y z
N MET A 1 -1.28 -9.94 12.24
CA MET A 1 -2.17 -9.21 11.31
C MET A 1 -1.42 -8.66 10.10
N LEU A 2 -0.34 -7.90 10.27
CA LEU A 2 0.40 -7.28 9.17
C LEU A 2 0.84 -8.28 8.07
N GLY A 3 1.42 -9.43 8.44
CA GLY A 3 1.83 -10.45 7.47
C GLY A 3 0.69 -10.99 6.59
N VAL A 4 -0.55 -11.05 7.14
CA VAL A 4 -1.74 -11.42 6.36
C VAL A 4 -2.02 -10.36 5.31
N ILE A 5 -2.05 -9.08 5.70
CA ILE A 5 -2.31 -7.96 4.78
C ILE A 5 -1.20 -7.90 3.71
N LEU A 6 0.06 -8.01 4.11
CA LEU A 6 1.21 -7.92 3.20
C LEU A 6 1.21 -9.00 2.11
N LEU A 7 0.72 -10.20 2.42
CA LEU A 7 0.58 -11.26 1.42
C LEU A 7 -0.33 -10.81 0.26
N TYR A 8 -1.47 -10.18 0.58
CA TYR A 8 -2.42 -9.67 -0.42
C TYR A 8 -1.96 -8.36 -1.04
N VAL A 9 -1.21 -7.52 -0.31
CA VAL A 9 -0.52 -6.34 -0.86
C VAL A 9 0.47 -6.78 -1.95
N GLY A 10 1.25 -7.83 -1.71
CA GLY A 10 2.17 -8.36 -2.71
C GLY A 10 1.46 -8.75 -4.00
N MET A 11 0.37 -9.52 -3.87
CA MET A 11 -0.41 -9.93 -5.03
C MET A 11 -1.08 -8.76 -5.76
N VAL A 12 -1.67 -7.77 -5.06
CA VAL A 12 -2.32 -6.65 -5.76
C VAL A 12 -1.32 -5.73 -6.45
N LEU A 13 -0.13 -5.52 -5.88
CA LEU A 13 0.94 -4.76 -6.55
C LEU A 13 1.41 -5.46 -7.81
N MET A 14 1.65 -6.77 -7.73
CA MET A 14 1.99 -7.59 -8.90
C MET A 14 0.86 -7.59 -9.93
N SER A 15 -0.39 -7.77 -9.51
CA SER A 15 -1.56 -7.78 -10.38
C SER A 15 -1.71 -6.46 -11.13
N ASN A 16 -1.56 -5.31 -10.46
CA ASN A 16 -1.62 -4.00 -11.09
C ASN A 16 -0.46 -3.78 -12.07
N GLY A 17 0.76 -4.22 -11.73
CA GLY A 17 1.91 -4.14 -12.61
C GLY A 17 1.78 -5.02 -13.86
N LEU A 18 1.36 -6.28 -13.68
CA LEU A 18 1.14 -7.23 -14.77
C LEU A 18 0.01 -6.77 -15.70
N HIS A 19 -1.11 -6.33 -15.14
CA HIS A 19 -2.23 -5.78 -15.91
C HIS A 19 -1.79 -4.68 -16.89
N ARG A 20 -0.93 -3.76 -16.43
CA ARG A 20 -0.39 -2.68 -17.27
C ARG A 20 0.68 -3.16 -18.27
N LEU A 21 1.52 -4.14 -17.93
CA LEU A 21 2.56 -4.65 -18.85
C LEU A 21 1.99 -5.54 -19.95
N GLU A 22 1.02 -6.38 -19.61
CA GLU A 22 0.35 -7.29 -20.55
C GLU A 22 -0.70 -6.57 -21.40
N GLY A 23 -1.10 -5.36 -21.00
CA GLY A 23 -2.10 -4.58 -21.73
C GLY A 23 -3.48 -5.22 -21.69
N ILE A 24 -3.85 -5.82 -20.56
CA ILE A 24 -5.14 -6.48 -20.37
C ILE A 24 -6.24 -5.41 -20.54
N PRO A 25 -7.18 -5.58 -21.49
CA PRO A 25 -8.09 -4.49 -21.89
C PRO A 25 -9.31 -4.32 -20.97
N ASP A 26 -9.61 -5.29 -20.11
CA ASP A 26 -10.77 -5.25 -19.22
C ASP A 26 -10.45 -4.64 -17.85
N LYS A 27 -11.47 -4.55 -16.98
CA LYS A 27 -11.33 -4.01 -15.62
C LYS A 27 -11.03 -5.11 -14.57
N SER A 28 -10.51 -6.27 -14.98
CA SER A 28 -10.34 -7.43 -14.08
C SER A 28 -9.38 -7.17 -12.92
N ASN A 29 -8.42 -6.24 -13.07
CA ASN A 29 -7.52 -5.83 -12.00
C ASN A 29 -8.27 -5.25 -10.77
N VAL A 30 -9.49 -4.74 -10.96
CA VAL A 30 -10.36 -4.25 -9.88
C VAL A 30 -10.61 -5.31 -8.82
N VAL A 31 -10.76 -6.58 -9.22
CA VAL A 31 -11.08 -7.68 -8.28
C VAL A 31 -10.02 -7.76 -7.18
N MET A 32 -8.74 -7.74 -7.57
CA MET A 32 -7.67 -7.84 -6.60
C MET A 32 -7.55 -6.58 -5.73
N ASN A 33 -7.82 -5.40 -6.29
CA ASN A 33 -7.85 -4.15 -5.54
C ASN A 33 -8.99 -4.13 -4.49
N ILE A 34 -10.17 -4.66 -4.81
CA ILE A 34 -11.28 -4.79 -3.86
C ILE A 34 -10.94 -5.78 -2.75
N PHE A 35 -10.41 -6.96 -3.08
CA PHE A 35 -10.09 -7.97 -2.08
C PHE A 35 -9.01 -7.47 -1.11
N THR A 36 -7.90 -6.92 -1.61
CA THR A 36 -6.83 -6.43 -0.74
C THR A 36 -7.27 -5.18 0.03
N GLY A 37 -7.92 -4.23 -0.64
CA GLY A 37 -8.40 -3.01 0.00
C GLY A 37 -9.49 -3.28 1.04
N GLY A 38 -10.45 -4.14 0.74
CA GLY A 38 -11.53 -4.53 1.64
C GLY A 38 -11.04 -5.32 2.85
N LEU A 39 -10.14 -6.29 2.64
CA LEU A 39 -9.50 -7.02 3.74
C LEU A 39 -8.74 -6.07 4.66
N GLY A 40 -7.91 -5.19 4.09
CA GLY A 40 -7.15 -4.19 4.84
C GLY A 40 -8.06 -3.24 5.63
N LEU A 41 -9.16 -2.79 5.02
CA LEU A 41 -10.13 -1.91 5.67
C LEU A 41 -10.78 -2.59 6.88
N ILE A 42 -11.33 -3.80 6.70
CA ILE A 42 -12.05 -4.52 7.75
C ILE A 42 -11.13 -4.82 8.93
N LEU A 43 -9.95 -5.38 8.67
CA LEU A 43 -9.01 -5.76 9.73
C LEU A 43 -8.56 -4.54 10.54
N ASN A 44 -8.26 -3.43 9.88
CA ASN A 44 -7.83 -2.22 10.59
C ASN A 44 -8.95 -1.53 11.37
N ILE A 45 -10.19 -1.51 10.85
CA ILE A 45 -11.34 -0.98 11.60
C ILE A 45 -11.56 -1.80 12.89
N ILE A 46 -11.46 -3.13 12.82
CA ILE A 46 -11.62 -3.98 14.01
C ILE A 46 -10.56 -3.65 15.07
N VAL A 47 -9.29 -3.50 14.68
CA VAL A 47 -8.21 -3.14 15.62
C VAL A 47 -8.40 -1.75 16.22
N ILE A 48 -8.85 -0.77 15.43
CA ILE A 48 -9.16 0.58 15.92
C ILE A 48 -10.34 0.54 16.89
N ALA A 49 -11.43 -0.14 16.54
CA ALA A 49 -12.60 -0.24 17.40
C ALA A 49 -12.25 -0.91 18.74
N TYR A 50 -11.52 -2.03 18.69
CA TYR A 50 -11.06 -2.72 19.89
C TYR A 50 -10.14 -1.84 20.75
N GLY A 51 -9.19 -1.12 20.13
CA GLY A 51 -8.31 -0.19 20.82
C GLY A 51 -9.07 0.94 21.53
N ALA A 52 -10.07 1.50 20.85
CA ALA A 52 -10.92 2.54 21.42
C ALA A 52 -11.75 2.02 22.60
N CYS A 53 -12.33 0.82 22.49
CA CYS A 53 -13.12 0.20 23.56
C CYS A 53 -12.29 -0.21 24.78
N THR A 54 -11.00 -0.51 24.58
CA THR A 54 -10.09 -0.93 25.66
C THR A 54 -9.19 0.20 26.19
N GLY A 55 -9.40 1.43 25.73
CA GLY A 55 -8.69 2.62 26.22
C GLY A 55 -7.19 2.63 25.88
N GLN A 56 -6.80 2.08 24.73
CA GLN A 56 -5.41 2.06 24.29
C GLN A 56 -4.89 3.47 23.94
N GLY A 57 -3.57 3.65 24.02
CA GLY A 57 -2.90 4.90 23.64
C GLY A 57 -2.72 5.04 22.11
N ALA A 58 -2.16 6.18 21.69
CA ALA A 58 -1.98 6.54 20.28
C ALA A 58 -1.12 5.51 19.50
N GLU A 59 -0.16 4.89 20.18
CA GLU A 59 0.75 3.88 19.65
C GLU A 59 0.00 2.63 19.12
N TRP A 60 -1.09 2.24 19.77
CA TRP A 60 -1.91 1.12 19.33
C TRP A 60 -2.52 1.36 17.95
N PHE A 61 -2.94 2.60 17.70
CA PHE A 61 -3.63 2.97 16.46
C PHE A 61 -2.67 3.23 15.30
N TYR A 62 -1.38 3.44 15.57
CA TYR A 62 -0.40 3.80 14.54
C TYR A 62 -0.33 2.79 13.40
N GLY A 63 -0.25 1.50 13.73
CA GLY A 63 -0.19 0.42 12.73
C GLY A 63 -1.45 0.36 11.86
N SER A 64 -2.63 0.59 12.44
CA SER A 64 -3.87 0.58 11.68
C SER A 64 -4.12 1.86 10.88
N ALA A 65 -3.73 3.01 11.41
CA ALA A 65 -3.79 4.29 10.69
C ALA A 65 -2.91 4.24 9.43
N THR A 66 -1.69 3.72 9.55
CA THR A 66 -0.78 3.54 8.41
C THR A 66 -1.27 2.45 7.45
N GLY A 67 -1.78 1.32 7.95
CA GLY A 67 -2.37 0.27 7.13
C GLY A 67 -3.58 0.74 6.29
N LEU A 68 -4.38 1.68 6.82
CA LEU A 68 -5.53 2.24 6.10
C LEU A 68 -5.12 3.12 4.92
N LEU A 69 -3.95 3.77 4.93
CA LEU A 69 -3.45 4.52 3.76
C LEU A 69 -3.36 3.62 2.52
N PHE A 70 -2.85 2.40 2.71
CA PHE A 70 -2.72 1.40 1.66
C PHE A 70 -4.06 0.77 1.30
N ALA A 71 -4.87 0.38 2.29
CA ALA A 71 -6.19 -0.18 2.04
C ALA A 71 -7.07 0.76 1.19
N PHE A 72 -7.07 2.05 1.54
CA PHE A 72 -7.80 3.06 0.78
C PHE A 72 -7.17 3.32 -0.59
N THR A 73 -5.85 3.19 -0.77
CA THR A 73 -5.23 3.28 -2.11
C THR A 73 -5.88 2.27 -3.07
N TYR A 74 -5.99 1.00 -2.66
CA TYR A 74 -6.55 -0.05 -3.53
C TYR A 74 -8.05 0.13 -3.75
N LEU A 75 -8.82 0.46 -2.70
CA LEU A 75 -10.24 0.75 -2.87
C LEU A 75 -10.49 1.98 -3.76
N TYR A 76 -9.68 3.03 -3.63
CA TYR A 76 -9.77 4.21 -4.48
C TYR A 76 -9.47 3.85 -5.94
N SER A 77 -8.39 3.09 -6.20
CA SER A 77 -8.08 2.61 -7.55
C SER A 77 -9.22 1.77 -8.13
N ALA A 78 -9.76 0.82 -7.35
CA ALA A 78 -10.90 -0.01 -7.77
C ALA A 78 -12.13 0.84 -8.13
N ILE A 79 -12.53 1.76 -7.25
CA ILE A 79 -13.72 2.62 -7.45
C ILE A 79 -13.52 3.50 -8.68
N ASN A 80 -12.36 4.14 -8.82
CA ASN A 80 -12.11 4.98 -9.99
C ASN A 80 -12.15 4.18 -11.29
N THR A 81 -11.62 2.95 -11.29
CA THR A 81 -11.67 2.08 -12.47
C THR A 81 -13.08 1.60 -12.77
N ILE A 82 -13.89 1.23 -11.76
CA ILE A 82 -15.29 0.80 -11.98
C ILE A 82 -16.11 1.91 -12.62
N PHE A 83 -16.05 3.12 -12.05
CA PHE A 83 -16.92 4.24 -12.42
C PHE A 83 -16.28 5.23 -13.40
N ASP A 84 -15.07 4.94 -13.88
CA ASP A 84 -14.32 5.79 -14.82
C ASP A 84 -14.14 7.24 -14.31
N PHE A 85 -13.83 7.37 -13.01
CA PHE A 85 -13.62 8.68 -12.39
C PHE A 85 -12.27 9.31 -12.78
N ASP A 86 -12.21 10.64 -12.65
CA ASP A 86 -10.97 11.40 -12.81
C ASP A 86 -9.95 11.01 -11.73
N GLN A 87 -8.76 10.62 -12.17
CA GLN A 87 -7.69 10.10 -11.32
C GLN A 87 -6.91 11.21 -10.58
N ARG A 88 -7.10 12.50 -10.89
CA ARG A 88 -6.27 13.58 -10.31
C ARG A 88 -6.34 13.66 -8.78
N LEU A 89 -7.49 13.34 -8.18
CA LEU A 89 -7.62 13.29 -6.73
C LEU A 89 -6.90 12.07 -6.14
N TYR A 90 -6.91 10.93 -6.85
CA TYR A 90 -6.10 9.77 -6.48
C TYR A 90 -4.60 10.07 -6.55
N GLY A 91 -4.14 10.84 -7.54
CA GLY A 91 -2.75 11.27 -7.61
C GLY A 91 -2.35 12.19 -6.45
N TRP A 92 -3.21 13.12 -6.03
CA TRP A 92 -2.98 13.93 -4.81
C TRP A 92 -2.95 13.08 -3.54
N PHE A 93 -3.87 12.12 -3.42
CA PHE A 93 -3.86 11.16 -2.31
C PHE A 93 -2.56 10.34 -2.31
N SER A 94 -2.07 9.93 -3.48
CA SER A 94 -0.82 9.19 -3.61
C SER A 94 0.39 10.01 -3.17
N LEU A 95 0.42 11.32 -3.48
CA LEU A 95 1.44 12.23 -2.96
C LEU A 95 1.37 12.36 -1.43
N PHE A 96 0.16 12.45 -0.88
CA PHE A 96 -0.03 12.48 0.57
C PHE A 96 0.55 11.22 1.25
N VAL A 97 0.27 10.03 0.69
CA VAL A 97 0.86 8.77 1.18
C VAL A 97 2.38 8.81 1.09
N ALA A 98 2.93 9.21 -0.07
CA ALA A 98 4.38 9.28 -0.30
C ALA A 98 5.10 10.21 0.68
N ILE A 99 4.50 11.34 1.06
CA ILE A 99 5.08 12.25 2.06
C ILE A 99 5.08 11.61 3.46
N ASN A 100 4.01 10.92 3.84
CA ASN A 100 3.90 10.28 5.15
C ASN A 100 4.83 9.07 5.32
N THR A 101 5.33 8.49 4.23
CA THR A 101 6.32 7.41 4.34
C THR A 101 7.67 7.89 4.85
N LEU A 102 8.00 9.18 4.67
CA LEU A 102 9.26 9.76 5.13
C LEU A 102 9.40 9.70 6.66
N PRO A 103 8.49 10.29 7.46
CA PRO A 103 8.58 10.17 8.91
C PRO A 103 8.41 8.72 9.39
N ALA A 104 7.56 7.91 8.73
CA ALA A 104 7.39 6.50 9.10
C ALA A 104 8.68 5.69 8.93
N GLY A 105 9.37 5.86 7.81
CA GLY A 105 10.66 5.23 7.54
C GLY A 105 11.75 5.68 8.51
N ILE A 106 11.85 6.98 8.79
CA ILE A 106 12.82 7.55 9.74
C ILE A 106 12.59 7.00 11.16
N LEU A 107 11.34 6.92 11.61
CA LEU A 107 10.99 6.38 12.93
C LEU A 107 11.36 4.89 13.04
N CYS A 108 11.07 4.08 12.02
CA CYS A 108 11.52 2.69 11.99
C CYS A 108 13.05 2.55 12.08
N LEU A 109 13.80 3.39 11.36
CA LEU A 109 15.26 3.31 11.32
C LEU A 109 15.95 3.81 12.59
N THR A 110 15.42 4.85 13.22
CA THR A 110 16.10 5.53 14.34
C THR A 110 15.64 5.05 15.71
N SER A 111 14.37 4.64 15.86
CA SER A 111 13.81 4.24 17.15
C SER A 111 13.16 2.86 17.16
N GLY A 112 13.13 2.15 16.02
CA GLY A 112 12.41 0.88 15.88
C GLY A 112 10.89 1.04 16.04
N TYR A 113 10.38 2.27 15.94
CA TYR A 113 8.96 2.54 16.13
C TYR A 113 8.17 2.12 14.89
N GLY A 114 7.13 1.31 15.09
CA GLY A 114 6.29 0.80 14.00
C GLY A 114 6.90 -0.34 13.19
N GLY A 115 8.14 -0.75 13.45
CA GLY A 115 8.79 -1.88 12.77
C GLY A 115 10.31 -1.88 12.90
N ASN A 116 10.94 -2.89 12.31
CA ASN A 116 12.40 -3.02 12.26
C ASN A 116 13.03 -2.12 11.16
N ALA A 117 14.36 -2.06 11.12
CA ALA A 117 15.07 -1.23 10.13
C ALA A 117 14.74 -1.60 8.67
N TRP A 118 14.54 -2.89 8.38
CA TRP A 118 14.12 -3.35 7.05
C TRP A 118 12.75 -2.80 6.66
N TYR A 119 11.81 -2.77 7.61
CA TYR A 119 10.50 -2.15 7.40
C TYR A 119 10.61 -0.63 7.16
N GLY A 120 11.59 0.03 7.80
CA GLY A 120 11.93 1.43 7.49
C GLY A 120 12.35 1.65 6.04
N ILE A 121 13.16 0.75 5.47
CA ILE A 121 13.55 0.80 4.05
C ILE A 121 12.32 0.59 3.15
N ILE A 122 11.45 -0.36 3.51
CA ILE A 122 10.22 -0.65 2.78
C ILE A 122 9.31 0.59 2.69
N TRP A 123 9.20 1.38 3.75
CA TRP A 123 8.45 2.64 3.72
C TRP A 123 8.94 3.59 2.63
N PHE A 124 10.26 3.75 2.46
CA PHE A 124 10.80 4.62 1.41
C PHE A 124 10.53 4.07 0.02
N LEU A 125 10.63 2.75 -0.18
CA LEU A 125 10.31 2.10 -1.46
C LEU A 125 8.84 2.34 -1.84
N TRP A 126 7.91 2.06 -0.92
CA TRP A 126 6.50 2.39 -1.13
C TRP A 126 6.29 3.89 -1.37
N GLY A 127 7.04 4.77 -0.69
CA GLY A 127 7.02 6.21 -0.98
C GLY A 127 7.33 6.54 -2.44
N ILE A 128 8.35 5.88 -3.02
CA ILE A 128 8.72 6.05 -4.43
C ILE A 128 7.60 5.56 -5.34
N LEU A 129 7.08 4.36 -5.12
CA LEU A 129 6.01 3.81 -5.95
C LEU A 129 4.75 4.71 -5.94
N TRP A 130 4.31 5.17 -4.78
CA TRP A 130 3.15 6.08 -4.67
C TRP A 130 3.42 7.45 -5.29
N LEU A 131 4.65 7.97 -5.18
CA LEU A 131 5.04 9.21 -5.84
C LEU A 131 4.93 9.10 -7.37
N THR A 132 5.22 7.93 -7.96
CA THR A 132 5.08 7.75 -9.41
C THR A 132 3.65 8.01 -9.89
N ALA A 133 2.63 7.64 -9.11
CA ALA A 133 1.23 7.89 -9.46
C ALA A 133 0.93 9.40 -9.57
N PHE A 134 1.43 10.21 -8.63
CA PHE A 134 1.29 11.67 -8.72
C PHE A 134 2.01 12.24 -9.95
N ILE A 135 3.23 11.76 -10.23
CA ILE A 135 4.03 12.22 -11.37
C ILE A 135 3.32 11.91 -12.70
N GLU A 136 2.79 10.69 -12.88
CA GLU A 136 2.10 10.32 -14.11
C GLU A 136 0.75 11.02 -14.25
N ILE A 137 -0.05 11.06 -13.19
CA ILE A 137 -1.44 11.52 -13.26
C ILE A 137 -1.55 13.04 -13.22
N ASN A 138 -0.87 13.69 -12.26
CA ASN A 138 -1.04 15.13 -11.99
C ASN A 138 0.00 15.95 -12.73
N LEU A 139 1.26 15.49 -12.79
CA LEU A 139 2.33 16.19 -13.54
C LEU A 139 2.38 15.80 -15.02
N LYS A 140 1.55 14.84 -15.45
CA LYS A 140 1.42 14.40 -16.85
C LYS A 140 2.75 13.94 -17.47
N LYS A 141 3.64 13.35 -16.66
CA LYS A 141 4.92 12.81 -17.11
C LYS A 141 4.79 11.32 -17.38
N ASN A 142 5.14 10.87 -18.58
CA ASN A 142 5.10 9.47 -18.93
C ASN A 142 6.36 8.75 -18.40
N LEU A 143 6.19 7.86 -17.41
CA LEU A 143 7.27 7.03 -16.88
C LEU A 143 7.35 5.66 -17.56
N GLY A 144 6.46 5.38 -18.52
CA GLY A 144 6.50 4.21 -19.37
C GLY A 144 6.40 2.89 -18.59
N LYS A 145 7.32 1.97 -18.89
CA LYS A 145 7.35 0.63 -18.28
C LYS A 145 8.00 0.61 -16.90
N PHE A 146 8.62 1.71 -16.45
CA PHE A 146 9.27 1.76 -15.14
C PHE A 146 8.29 1.46 -14.00
N VAL A 147 7.12 2.11 -14.01
CA VAL A 147 6.12 2.00 -12.94
C VAL A 147 5.60 0.58 -12.74
N PRO A 148 5.15 -0.16 -13.78
CA PRO A 148 4.68 -1.51 -13.55
C PRO A 148 5.80 -2.51 -13.18
N TYR A 149 7.03 -2.33 -13.67
CA TYR A 149 8.16 -3.15 -13.19
C TYR A 149 8.47 -2.88 -11.72
N LEU A 150 8.44 -1.60 -11.30
CA LEU A 150 8.60 -1.22 -9.90
C LEU A 150 7.51 -1.84 -9.02
N ALA A 151 6.24 -1.78 -9.45
CA ALA A 151 5.14 -2.39 -8.72
C ALA A 151 5.30 -3.90 -8.54
N ILE A 152 5.74 -4.63 -9.57
CA ILE A 152 5.98 -6.08 -9.48
C ILE A 152 7.16 -6.36 -8.53
N PHE A 153 8.26 -5.62 -8.69
CA PHE A 153 9.44 -5.79 -7.85
C PHE A 153 9.10 -5.55 -6.37
N GLU A 154 8.44 -4.46 -6.05
CA GLU A 154 8.01 -4.16 -4.68
C GLU A 154 6.98 -5.17 -4.18
N GLY A 155 6.03 -5.57 -5.01
CA GLY A 155 5.07 -6.63 -4.66
C GLY A 155 5.75 -7.91 -4.14
N ILE A 156 6.86 -8.31 -4.76
CA ILE A 156 7.64 -9.48 -4.35
C ILE A 156 8.51 -9.17 -3.12
N VAL A 157 9.36 -8.15 -3.23
CA VAL A 157 10.48 -7.91 -2.30
C VAL A 157 10.05 -7.21 -1.02
N THR A 158 9.04 -6.34 -1.09
CA THR A 158 8.62 -5.51 0.05
C THR A 158 7.33 -5.99 0.70
N ALA A 159 6.54 -6.83 0.02
CA ALA A 159 5.26 -7.31 0.54
C ALA A 159 5.15 -8.85 0.60
N TRP A 160 5.36 -9.58 -0.48
CA TRP A 160 5.16 -11.03 -0.50
C TRP A 160 6.17 -11.77 0.39
N ILE A 161 7.48 -11.57 0.16
CA ILE A 161 8.52 -12.23 0.95
C ILE A 161 8.45 -11.79 2.43
N PRO A 162 8.40 -10.49 2.77
CA PRO A 162 8.22 -10.04 4.15
C PRO A 162 6.94 -10.56 4.81
N GLY A 163 5.83 -10.56 4.08
CA GLY A 163 4.55 -11.06 4.57
C GLY A 163 4.62 -12.53 4.99
N LEU A 164 5.23 -13.39 4.16
CA LEU A 164 5.46 -14.79 4.50
C LEU A 164 6.40 -14.96 5.69
N LEU A 165 7.52 -14.22 5.73
CA LEU A 165 8.45 -14.27 6.85
C LEU A 165 7.79 -13.88 8.18
N MET A 166 6.93 -12.85 8.17
CA MET A 166 6.15 -12.46 9.35
C MET A 166 5.18 -13.56 9.79
N LEU A 167 4.51 -14.23 8.85
CA LEU A 167 3.59 -15.34 9.15
C LEU A 167 4.33 -16.58 9.69
N TRP A 168 5.59 -16.77 9.31
CA TRP A 168 6.45 -17.84 9.82
C TRP A 168 7.20 -17.47 11.11
N GLY A 169 7.05 -16.24 11.62
CA GLY A 169 7.79 -15.77 12.79
C GLY A 169 9.30 -15.59 12.56
N LYS A 170 9.71 -15.31 11.32
CA LYS A 170 11.11 -15.15 10.89
C LYS A 170 11.42 -13.73 10.38
N TRP A 171 10.69 -12.73 10.86
CA TRP A 171 10.79 -11.32 10.43
C TRP A 171 11.41 -10.44 11.52
#